data_AF-A0AAP6SGS6-F1
#
_entry.id   AF-A0AAP6SGS6-F1
#
_cell.length_a   1.000
_cell.length_b   1.000
_cell.length_c   1.000
_cell.angle_alpha   90.00
_cell.angle_beta   90.00
_cell.angle_gamma   90.00
#
_symmetry.space_group_name_H-M   'P 1'
#
loop_
_entity.id
_entity.type
_entity.pdbx_description
1 polymer ?
#
loop_
_entity_poly.entity_id
_entity_poly.type
_entity_poly.pdbx_seq_one_letter_code
_entity_poly.pdbx_strand_id
1 'polypeptide(L)'
;MIIKKRLIISWLFHPESLQSSDGIMLPRIANPMNYQILNEQLVELDKIRIQKPIWGLPELLTLPFEEVMYKSHRSFDKIMPELFEDFCAKEECGILLCRGDVTIVYGFGGNQLHIWYFVEQDGKSVFNFYTCNVCDSENIGVGIVNTLIADDGLFSGTLQERQKKLAFIAEFVATYVAVKRYVQVETTVVPPGKFTAIKGTPLEYIEKKKVLNQTGQEVIVMDSKWFRKIINDNDIYVRGFFRMQNKKNELGEWCKELIFVDSFVRHGYHRNAKIEDKI
;
A
#
# COMPACT_ATOMS: atom_id res chain seq x y z
N MET A 1 17.38 1.98 -4.44
CA MET A 1 16.50 0.84 -4.15
C MET A 1 16.58 -0.14 -5.31
N ILE A 2 16.64 -1.44 -5.03
CA ILE A 2 16.65 -2.48 -6.06
C ILE A 2 15.37 -3.31 -5.89
N ILE A 3 14.58 -3.45 -6.95
CA ILE A 3 13.44 -4.37 -7.00
C ILE A 3 13.98 -5.68 -7.54
N LYS A 4 14.14 -6.67 -6.68
CA LYS A 4 14.68 -7.98 -7.06
C LYS A 4 13.73 -8.70 -8.00
N LYS A 5 14.26 -9.68 -8.75
CA LYS A 5 13.45 -10.61 -9.53
C LYS A 5 12.46 -11.35 -8.62
N ARG A 6 11.21 -11.50 -9.08
CA ARG A 6 10.15 -12.25 -8.42
C ARG A 6 9.64 -13.32 -9.39
N LEU A 7 9.85 -14.60 -9.09
CA LEU A 7 9.50 -15.66 -10.04
C LEU A 7 7.98 -15.86 -10.17
N ILE A 8 7.22 -15.59 -9.10
CA ILE A 8 5.76 -15.55 -9.13
C ILE A 8 5.23 -14.57 -10.18
N ILE A 9 5.86 -13.40 -10.31
CA ILE A 9 5.46 -12.39 -11.29
C ILE A 9 5.70 -12.91 -12.71
N SER A 10 6.92 -13.39 -12.99
CA SER A 10 7.24 -13.96 -14.29
C SER A 10 6.29 -15.11 -14.65
N TRP A 11 5.94 -15.97 -13.69
CA TRP A 11 5.01 -17.06 -13.90
C TRP A 11 3.58 -16.58 -14.23
N LEU A 12 3.06 -15.57 -13.50
CA LEU A 12 1.72 -15.00 -13.73
C LEU A 12 1.54 -14.38 -15.11
N PHE A 13 2.55 -13.67 -15.63
CA PHE A 13 2.46 -13.01 -16.94
C PHE A 13 2.76 -13.93 -18.14
N HIS A 14 3.18 -15.17 -17.92
CA HIS A 14 3.48 -16.14 -18.98
C HIS A 14 2.59 -17.40 -18.86
N PRO A 15 1.26 -17.26 -19.07
CA PRO A 15 0.30 -18.37 -19.01
C PRO A 15 0.67 -19.54 -19.94
N GLU A 16 1.26 -19.23 -21.10
CA GLU A 16 1.71 -20.19 -22.13
C GLU A 16 2.91 -21.05 -21.69
N SER A 17 3.63 -20.63 -20.65
CA SER A 17 4.77 -21.37 -20.15
C SER A 17 4.29 -22.64 -19.45
N LEU A 18 4.41 -23.78 -20.14
CA LEU A 18 4.23 -25.13 -19.60
C LEU A 18 5.31 -25.51 -18.57
N GLN A 19 6.35 -24.69 -18.39
CA GLN A 19 7.25 -24.90 -17.27
C GLN A 19 6.39 -24.91 -16.02
N SER A 20 6.56 -25.97 -15.24
CA SER A 20 6.13 -26.05 -13.85
C SER A 20 6.44 -24.74 -13.14
N SER A 21 5.88 -24.55 -11.97
CA SER A 21 6.20 -23.44 -11.08
C SER A 21 7.67 -23.47 -10.60
N ASP A 22 8.66 -23.62 -11.51
CA ASP A 22 10.10 -23.76 -11.36
C ASP A 22 10.68 -22.47 -10.79
N GLY A 23 10.42 -22.26 -9.50
CA GLY A 23 10.59 -20.94 -8.93
C GLY A 23 9.69 -20.64 -7.76
N ILE A 24 8.47 -21.19 -7.77
CA ILE A 24 7.52 -21.11 -6.66
C ILE A 24 7.71 -22.35 -5.80
N MET A 25 7.88 -22.15 -4.50
CA MET A 25 8.09 -23.23 -3.55
C MET A 25 7.10 -23.11 -2.40
N LEU A 26 6.80 -24.24 -1.76
CA LEU A 26 6.13 -24.22 -0.46
C LEU A 26 7.18 -24.07 0.65
N PRO A 27 6.85 -23.35 1.74
CA PRO A 27 7.72 -23.23 2.91
C PRO A 27 7.90 -24.58 3.61
N ARG A 28 8.73 -24.59 4.64
CA ARG A 28 8.77 -25.74 5.56
C ARG A 28 7.47 -25.80 6.34
N ILE A 29 6.77 -26.91 6.20
CA ILE A 29 5.46 -27.13 6.82
C ILE A 29 5.63 -28.12 7.98
N ALA A 30 5.05 -27.82 9.14
CA ALA A 30 5.08 -28.73 10.29
C ALA A 30 4.02 -29.83 10.16
N ASN A 31 2.82 -29.49 9.69
CA ASN A 31 1.73 -30.45 9.48
C ASN A 31 1.63 -30.88 8.00
N PRO A 32 1.91 -32.14 7.65
CA PRO A 32 1.88 -32.60 6.25
C PRO A 32 0.58 -32.32 5.48
N MET A 33 -0.58 -32.27 6.16
CA MET A 33 -1.86 -31.96 5.51
C MET A 33 -1.89 -30.54 4.91
N ASN A 34 -1.18 -29.60 5.55
CA ASN A 34 -1.08 -28.22 5.07
C ASN A 34 -0.32 -28.11 3.74
N TYR A 35 0.56 -29.07 3.44
CA TYR A 35 1.24 -29.12 2.14
C TYR A 35 0.24 -29.34 1.00
N GLN A 36 -0.70 -30.27 1.19
CA GLN A 36 -1.75 -30.52 0.21
C GLN A 36 -2.65 -29.29 0.05
N ILE A 37 -3.10 -28.69 1.17
CA ILE A 37 -3.97 -27.51 1.14
C ILE A 37 -3.30 -26.37 0.36
N LEU A 38 -2.04 -26.06 0.65
CA LEU A 38 -1.33 -24.99 -0.07
C LEU A 38 -1.13 -25.30 -1.55
N ASN A 39 -0.84 -26.55 -1.91
CA ASN A 39 -0.76 -26.95 -3.31
C ASN A 39 -2.08 -26.78 -4.04
N GLU A 40 -3.20 -27.15 -3.42
CA GLU A 40 -4.54 -26.93 -4.00
C GLU A 40 -4.79 -25.45 -4.27
N GLN A 41 -4.36 -24.55 -3.37
CA GLN A 41 -4.48 -23.10 -3.58
C GLN A 41 -3.55 -22.56 -4.68
N LEU A 42 -2.37 -23.16 -4.89
CA LEU A 42 -1.52 -22.83 -6.05
C LEU A 42 -2.12 -23.32 -7.36
N VAL A 43 -2.72 -24.52 -7.37
CA VAL A 43 -3.45 -25.04 -8.53
C VAL A 43 -4.62 -24.13 -8.88
N GLU A 44 -5.33 -23.60 -7.89
CA GLU A 44 -6.41 -22.65 -8.14
C GLU A 44 -5.89 -21.32 -8.73
N LEU A 45 -4.78 -20.79 -8.21
CA LEU A 45 -4.13 -19.62 -8.80
C LEU A 45 -3.69 -19.88 -10.24
N ASP A 46 -3.22 -21.09 -10.55
CA ASP A 46 -2.85 -21.48 -11.91
C ASP A 46 -4.06 -21.51 -12.85
N LYS A 47 -5.20 -22.03 -12.40
CA LYS A 47 -6.45 -21.97 -13.19
C LYS A 47 -6.85 -20.53 -13.49
N ILE A 48 -6.77 -19.63 -12.50
CA ILE A 48 -7.03 -18.20 -12.69
C ILE A 48 -6.03 -17.61 -13.69
N ARG A 49 -4.74 -17.90 -13.52
CA ARG A 49 -3.67 -17.44 -14.41
C ARG A 49 -3.93 -17.83 -15.87
N ILE A 50 -4.38 -19.05 -16.14
CA ILE A 50 -4.71 -19.55 -17.48
C ILE A 50 -5.87 -18.76 -18.12
N GLN A 51 -6.79 -18.21 -17.31
CA GLN A 51 -7.87 -17.35 -17.80
C GLN A 51 -7.39 -15.95 -18.22
N LYS A 52 -6.10 -15.62 -18.03
CA LYS A 52 -5.47 -14.35 -18.42
C LYS A 52 -6.19 -13.10 -17.86
N PRO A 53 -6.41 -13.00 -16.54
CA PRO A 53 -7.01 -11.81 -15.95
C PRO A 53 -6.10 -10.59 -16.15
N ILE A 54 -6.71 -9.40 -16.07
CA ILE A 54 -6.01 -8.13 -16.27
C ILE A 54 -5.34 -7.71 -14.96
N TRP A 55 -4.23 -8.38 -14.61
CA TRP A 55 -3.46 -8.08 -13.39
C TRP A 55 -2.89 -6.64 -13.31
N GLY A 56 -2.81 -5.93 -14.43
CA GLY A 56 -2.07 -4.67 -14.53
C GLY A 56 -0.56 -4.87 -14.42
N LEU A 57 0.20 -3.79 -14.23
CA LEU A 57 1.62 -3.88 -13.88
C LEU A 57 1.76 -4.09 -12.37
N PRO A 58 2.79 -4.81 -11.89
CA PRO A 58 3.08 -4.87 -10.46
C PRO A 58 3.31 -3.47 -9.87
N GLU A 59 2.78 -3.25 -8.68
CA GLU A 59 2.75 -1.96 -8.01
C GLU A 59 3.64 -2.00 -6.76
N LEU A 60 4.76 -1.28 -6.80
CA LEU A 60 5.68 -1.12 -5.67
C LEU A 60 5.28 0.05 -4.80
N LEU A 61 5.05 -0.23 -3.52
CA LEU A 61 4.66 0.78 -2.54
C LEU A 61 5.88 1.48 -1.96
N THR A 62 5.87 2.81 -2.00
CA THR A 62 6.88 3.62 -1.31
C THR A 62 6.48 3.90 0.13
N LEU A 63 7.45 4.24 0.98
CA LEU A 63 7.21 4.63 2.36
C LEU A 63 6.18 5.77 2.52
N PRO A 64 6.28 6.89 1.75
CA PRO A 64 5.26 7.93 1.82
C PRO A 64 3.86 7.42 1.47
N PHE A 65 3.76 6.53 0.48
CA PHE A 65 2.48 5.93 0.11
C PHE A 65 1.89 5.05 1.23
N GLU A 66 2.71 4.18 1.82
CA GLU A 66 2.31 3.36 2.98
C GLU A 66 1.85 4.24 4.15
N GLU A 67 2.53 5.37 4.41
CA GLU A 67 2.10 6.32 5.44
C GLU A 67 0.73 6.97 5.12
N VAL A 68 0.48 7.29 3.85
CA VAL A 68 -0.81 7.84 3.43
C VAL A 68 -1.92 6.81 3.58
N MET A 69 -1.67 5.55 3.25
CA MET A 69 -2.61 4.46 3.52
C MET A 69 -2.91 4.37 5.02
N TYR A 70 -1.88 4.32 5.87
CA TYR A 70 -2.05 4.25 7.33
C TYR A 70 -2.78 5.46 7.89
N LYS A 71 -2.54 6.68 7.39
CA LYS A 71 -3.28 7.88 7.84
C LYS A 71 -4.72 7.93 7.30
N SER A 72 -5.01 7.17 6.24
CA SER A 72 -6.29 7.20 5.54
C SER A 72 -7.25 6.09 5.91
N HIS A 73 -6.76 4.94 6.43
CA HIS A 73 -7.59 3.76 6.72
C HIS A 73 -8.89 4.11 7.46
N ARG A 74 -8.80 4.89 8.55
CA ARG A 74 -9.98 5.28 9.36
C ARG A 74 -11.08 6.04 8.62
N SER A 75 -10.75 6.70 7.52
CA SER A 75 -11.78 7.36 6.71
C SER A 75 -12.53 6.42 5.81
N PHE A 76 -11.97 5.24 5.54
CA PHE A 76 -12.63 4.21 4.78
C PHE A 76 -13.46 3.30 5.66
N ASP A 77 -13.18 3.14 6.97
CA ASP A 77 -13.90 2.20 7.87
C ASP A 77 -15.42 2.18 7.65
N LYS A 78 -16.08 3.36 7.65
CA LYS A 78 -17.55 3.46 7.51
C LYS A 78 -18.09 3.17 6.11
N ILE A 79 -17.27 3.34 5.09
CA ILE A 79 -17.64 3.15 3.68
C ILE A 79 -17.00 1.89 3.10
N MET A 80 -16.18 1.17 3.87
CA MET A 80 -15.44 0.00 3.41
C MET A 80 -16.37 -1.11 2.90
N PRO A 81 -17.53 -1.40 3.53
CA PRO A 81 -18.45 -2.39 2.97
C PRO A 81 -18.91 -2.04 1.54
N GLU A 82 -19.30 -0.78 1.31
CA GLU A 82 -19.73 -0.29 -0.01
C GLU A 82 -18.57 -0.32 -1.03
N LEU A 83 -17.36 0.07 -0.59
CA LEU A 83 -16.16 0.00 -1.41
C LEU A 83 -15.80 -1.45 -1.76
N PHE A 84 -15.91 -2.37 -0.81
CA PHE A 84 -15.61 -3.79 -0.98
C PHE A 84 -16.57 -4.44 -1.99
N GLU A 85 -17.86 -4.10 -1.92
CA GLU A 85 -18.85 -4.49 -2.93
C GLU A 85 -18.49 -3.93 -4.31
N ASP A 86 -18.10 -2.64 -4.42
CA ASP A 86 -17.65 -2.04 -5.68
C ASP A 86 -16.41 -2.73 -6.25
N PHE A 87 -15.45 -3.10 -5.39
CA PHE A 87 -14.24 -3.82 -5.79
C PHE A 87 -14.56 -5.21 -6.32
N CYS A 88 -15.46 -5.94 -5.66
CA CYS A 88 -15.95 -7.25 -6.10
C CYS A 88 -16.72 -7.16 -7.41
N ALA A 89 -17.63 -6.19 -7.54
CA ALA A 89 -18.43 -6.00 -8.74
C ALA A 89 -17.58 -5.65 -9.98
N LYS A 90 -16.43 -5.02 -9.78
CA LYS A 90 -15.48 -4.66 -10.84
C LYS A 90 -14.36 -5.69 -11.02
N GLU A 91 -14.39 -6.79 -10.27
CA GLU A 91 -13.38 -7.84 -10.28
C GLU A 91 -11.94 -7.27 -10.16
N GLU A 92 -11.75 -6.28 -9.28
CA GLU A 92 -10.45 -5.60 -9.13
C GLU A 92 -9.39 -6.62 -8.73
N CYS A 93 -8.28 -6.69 -9.45
CA CYS A 93 -7.16 -7.58 -9.15
C CYS A 93 -5.83 -6.88 -9.39
N GLY A 94 -4.75 -7.43 -8.84
CA GLY A 94 -3.43 -6.84 -8.99
C GLY A 94 -2.32 -7.58 -8.26
N ILE A 95 -1.11 -7.01 -8.38
CA ILE A 95 0.11 -7.54 -7.80
C ILE A 95 0.82 -6.43 -7.04
N LEU A 96 0.94 -6.57 -5.72
CA LEU A 96 1.65 -5.61 -4.86
C LEU A 96 3.05 -6.11 -4.53
N LEU A 97 4.03 -5.22 -4.67
CA LEU A 97 5.39 -5.42 -4.19
C LEU A 97 5.56 -4.64 -2.90
N CYS A 98 5.75 -5.38 -1.81
CA CYS A 98 5.87 -4.82 -0.47
C CYS A 98 7.30 -4.93 0.05
N ARG A 99 7.59 -4.17 1.11
CA ARG A 99 8.86 -4.28 1.83
C ARG A 99 9.08 -5.70 2.38
N GLY A 100 10.35 -6.06 2.58
CA GLY A 100 10.70 -7.39 3.09
C GLY A 100 10.63 -8.50 2.03
N ASP A 101 10.79 -8.13 0.76
CA ASP A 101 10.77 -9.07 -0.35
C ASP A 101 9.44 -9.84 -0.53
N VAL A 102 8.34 -9.18 -0.15
CA VAL A 102 6.98 -9.71 -0.20
C VAL A 102 6.32 -9.37 -1.54
N THR A 103 5.62 -10.35 -2.11
CA THR A 103 4.70 -10.18 -3.24
C THR A 103 3.31 -10.62 -2.81
N ILE A 104 2.31 -9.74 -2.97
CA ILE A 104 0.90 -10.06 -2.71
C ILE A 104 0.18 -10.07 -4.06
N VAL A 105 -0.40 -11.21 -4.41
CA VAL A 105 -1.31 -11.32 -5.54
C VAL A 105 -2.72 -11.27 -4.96
N TYR A 106 -3.56 -10.36 -5.45
CA TYR A 106 -4.91 -10.20 -4.92
C TYR A 106 -5.95 -10.15 -6.04
N GLY A 107 -7.16 -10.56 -5.72
CA GLY A 107 -8.33 -10.45 -6.59
C GLY A 107 -9.61 -10.32 -5.77
N PHE A 108 -10.45 -9.37 -6.14
CA PHE A 108 -11.81 -9.24 -5.64
C PHE A 108 -12.76 -9.98 -6.60
N GLY A 109 -13.71 -10.74 -6.07
CA GLY A 109 -14.67 -11.50 -6.86
C GLY A 109 -15.55 -12.37 -5.96
N GLY A 110 -16.78 -12.67 -6.38
CA GLY A 110 -17.69 -13.51 -5.59
C GLY A 110 -17.97 -12.98 -4.16
N ASN A 111 -18.00 -11.65 -4.00
CA ASN A 111 -18.08 -10.94 -2.72
C ASN A 111 -16.93 -11.26 -1.74
N GLN A 112 -15.78 -11.65 -2.27
CA GLN A 112 -14.61 -12.04 -1.49
C GLN A 112 -13.35 -11.34 -2.01
N LEU A 113 -12.41 -11.13 -1.10
CA LEU A 113 -11.04 -10.71 -1.38
C LEU A 113 -10.14 -11.92 -1.23
N HIS A 114 -9.58 -12.37 -2.34
CA HIS A 114 -8.63 -13.46 -2.44
C HIS A 114 -7.21 -12.92 -2.36
N ILE A 115 -6.37 -13.48 -1.49
CA ILE A 115 -4.98 -13.05 -1.31
C ILE A 115 -4.07 -14.27 -1.33
N TRP A 116 -3.11 -14.28 -2.26
CA TRP A 116 -1.97 -15.20 -2.26
C TRP A 116 -0.70 -14.45 -1.85
N TYR A 117 -0.08 -14.90 -0.78
CA TYR A 117 1.05 -14.21 -0.15
C TYR A 117 2.35 -14.96 -0.40
N PHE A 118 3.33 -14.27 -0.98
CA PHE A 118 4.63 -14.81 -1.30
C PHE A 118 5.75 -14.01 -0.65
N VAL A 119 6.81 -14.70 -0.24
CA VAL A 119 8.07 -14.11 0.22
C VAL A 119 9.19 -14.63 -0.66
N GLU A 120 10.05 -13.76 -1.18
CA GLU A 120 11.22 -14.24 -1.91
C GLU A 120 12.32 -14.70 -0.96
N GLN A 121 12.83 -15.90 -1.23
CA GLN A 121 13.93 -16.50 -0.50
C GLN A 121 14.83 -17.26 -1.48
N ASP A 122 16.15 -17.01 -1.42
CA ASP A 122 17.15 -17.73 -2.24
C ASP A 122 16.85 -17.77 -3.75
N GLY A 123 16.29 -16.67 -4.26
CA GLY A 123 15.91 -16.53 -5.68
C GLY A 123 14.64 -17.28 -6.07
N LYS A 124 13.85 -17.74 -5.10
CA LYS A 124 12.57 -18.43 -5.26
C LYS A 124 11.44 -17.63 -4.61
N SER A 125 10.24 -17.73 -5.16
CA SER A 125 9.01 -17.19 -4.58
C SER A 125 8.38 -18.23 -3.67
N VAL A 126 8.50 -18.08 -2.35
CA VAL A 126 7.92 -19.01 -1.39
C VAL A 126 6.45 -18.63 -1.18
N PHE A 127 5.52 -19.54 -1.48
CA PHE A 127 4.10 -19.35 -1.25
C PHE A 127 3.73 -19.71 0.19
N ASN A 128 3.53 -18.70 1.03
CA ASN A 128 3.34 -18.92 2.46
C ASN A 128 1.90 -19.31 2.81
N PHE A 129 0.92 -18.57 2.26
CA PHE A 129 -0.48 -18.82 2.57
C PHE A 129 -1.41 -18.17 1.55
N TYR A 130 -2.65 -18.64 1.57
CA TYR A 130 -3.79 -18.02 0.91
C TYR A 130 -4.84 -17.64 1.96
N THR A 131 -5.47 -16.48 1.79
CA THR A 131 -6.66 -16.09 2.55
C THR A 131 -7.81 -15.71 1.63
N CYS A 132 -9.01 -15.97 2.12
CA CYS A 132 -10.26 -15.68 1.46
C CYS A 132 -11.10 -14.83 2.41
N ASN A 133 -11.19 -13.52 2.13
CA ASN A 133 -11.63 -12.54 3.10
C ASN A 133 -13.00 -12.00 2.70
N VAL A 134 -13.86 -11.72 3.68
CA VAL A 134 -15.20 -11.16 3.47
C VAL A 134 -15.33 -9.89 4.28
N CYS A 135 -15.92 -8.85 3.70
CA CYS A 135 -16.27 -7.67 4.48
C CYS A 135 -17.68 -7.87 5.04
N ASP A 136 -17.81 -7.83 6.35
CA ASP A 136 -19.10 -7.64 7.01
C ASP A 136 -19.34 -6.14 7.26
N SER A 137 -20.44 -5.79 7.92
CA SER A 137 -20.82 -4.40 8.19
C SER A 137 -19.83 -3.61 9.05
N GLU A 138 -18.90 -4.29 9.75
CA GLU A 138 -18.00 -3.65 10.69
C GLU A 138 -16.52 -3.89 10.37
N ASN A 139 -16.14 -5.06 9.81
CA ASN A 139 -14.75 -5.45 9.61
C ASN A 139 -14.55 -6.37 8.39
N ILE A 140 -13.30 -6.51 7.97
CA ILE A 140 -12.88 -7.53 7.01
C ILE A 140 -12.50 -8.80 7.77
N GLY A 141 -13.36 -9.80 7.71
CA GLY A 141 -13.11 -11.14 8.24
C GLY A 141 -12.11 -11.92 7.38
N VAL A 142 -11.18 -12.61 8.04
CA VAL A 142 -10.14 -13.42 7.37
C VAL A 142 -10.54 -14.89 7.35
N GLY A 143 -10.77 -15.44 6.16
CA GLY A 143 -10.90 -16.89 5.96
C GLY A 143 -9.54 -17.54 5.73
N ILE A 144 -9.13 -18.40 6.65
CA ILE A 144 -7.96 -19.27 6.52
C ILE A 144 -8.25 -20.61 7.21
N VAL A 145 -7.68 -21.70 6.70
CA VAL A 145 -7.86 -23.03 7.31
C VAL A 145 -7.19 -23.07 8.69
N ASN A 146 -7.91 -23.57 9.70
CA ASN A 146 -7.44 -23.62 11.10
C ASN A 146 -6.09 -24.34 11.26
N THR A 147 -5.86 -25.41 10.50
CA THR A 147 -4.58 -26.14 10.55
C THR A 147 -3.42 -25.34 9.96
N LEU A 148 -3.66 -24.46 8.99
CA LEU A 148 -2.64 -23.58 8.41
C LEU A 148 -2.21 -22.50 9.39
N ILE A 149 -3.16 -21.78 9.98
CA ILE A 149 -2.84 -20.69 10.92
C ILE A 149 -2.18 -21.22 12.21
N ALA A 150 -2.49 -22.44 12.62
CA ALA A 150 -1.85 -23.10 13.75
C ALA A 150 -0.45 -23.68 13.43
N ASP A 151 0.00 -23.69 12.18
CA ASP A 151 1.27 -24.30 11.78
C ASP A 151 2.46 -23.39 12.11
N ASP A 152 3.31 -23.84 13.03
CA ASP A 152 4.51 -23.12 13.47
C ASP A 152 5.60 -23.01 12.39
N GLY A 153 5.54 -23.87 11.36
CA GLY A 153 6.41 -23.77 10.19
C GLY A 153 5.99 -22.65 9.24
N LEU A 154 4.70 -22.29 9.23
CA LEU A 154 4.15 -21.21 8.39
C LEU A 154 4.14 -19.87 9.10
N PHE A 155 3.87 -19.86 10.40
CA PHE A 155 3.66 -18.65 11.17
C PHE A 155 4.40 -18.69 12.51
N SER A 156 5.05 -17.58 12.86
CA SER A 156 5.64 -17.35 14.18
C SER A 156 4.64 -16.71 15.14
N GLY A 157 4.86 -16.87 16.45
CA GLY A 157 4.08 -16.20 17.50
C GLY A 157 2.81 -16.96 17.89
N THR A 158 2.01 -16.36 18.77
CA THR A 158 0.74 -16.91 19.26
C THR A 158 -0.35 -16.88 18.20
N LEU A 159 -1.39 -17.72 18.33
CA LEU A 159 -2.52 -17.74 17.40
C LEU A 159 -3.18 -16.34 17.25
N GLN A 160 -3.30 -15.59 18.34
CA GLN A 160 -3.86 -14.24 18.31
C GLN A 160 -3.00 -13.26 17.49
N GLU A 161 -1.67 -13.33 17.62
CA GLU A 161 -0.75 -12.51 16.82
C GLU A 161 -0.84 -12.86 15.34
N ARG A 162 -0.98 -14.16 15.01
CA ARG A 162 -1.16 -14.63 13.63
C ARG A 162 -2.46 -14.13 13.02
N GLN A 163 -3.57 -14.21 13.76
CA GLN A 163 -4.87 -13.69 13.34
C GLN A 163 -4.81 -12.19 13.06
N LYS A 164 -4.22 -11.40 13.98
CA LYS A 164 -4.02 -9.96 13.80
C LYS A 164 -3.16 -9.65 12.57
N LYS A 165 -2.10 -10.42 12.34
CA LYS A 165 -1.23 -10.25 11.16
C LYS A 165 -2.00 -10.47 9.85
N LEU A 166 -2.81 -11.53 9.78
CA LEU A 166 -3.59 -11.82 8.58
C LEU A 166 -4.70 -10.79 8.35
N ALA A 167 -5.38 -10.34 9.42
CA ALA A 167 -6.39 -9.28 9.34
C ALA A 167 -5.78 -7.97 8.83
N PHE A 168 -4.61 -7.60 9.36
CA PHE A 168 -3.86 -6.44 8.88
C PHE A 168 -3.53 -6.54 7.38
N ILE A 169 -3.15 -7.71 6.88
CA ILE A 169 -2.85 -7.90 5.45
C ILE A 169 -4.10 -7.71 4.58
N ALA A 170 -5.25 -8.25 5.00
CA ALA A 170 -6.51 -8.06 4.27
C ALA A 170 -6.96 -6.59 4.26
N GLU A 171 -6.94 -5.92 5.42
CA GLU A 171 -7.23 -4.49 5.54
C GLU A 171 -6.27 -3.62 4.74
N PHE A 172 -4.99 -4.00 4.72
CA PHE A 172 -3.96 -3.32 3.96
C PHE A 172 -4.26 -3.35 2.46
N VAL A 173 -4.62 -4.52 1.90
CA VAL A 173 -4.97 -4.66 0.48
C VAL A 173 -6.26 -3.90 0.15
N ALA A 174 -7.30 -3.98 0.99
CA ALA A 174 -8.53 -3.22 0.76
C ALA A 174 -8.30 -1.70 0.82
N THR A 175 -7.55 -1.23 1.81
CA THR A 175 -7.15 0.19 1.92
C THR A 175 -6.28 0.62 0.75
N TYR A 176 -5.38 -0.24 0.28
CA TYR A 176 -4.56 0.02 -0.89
C TYR A 176 -5.43 0.32 -2.11
N VAL A 177 -6.40 -0.56 -2.40
CA VAL A 177 -7.30 -0.38 -3.55
C VAL A 177 -8.14 0.89 -3.41
N ALA A 178 -8.64 1.17 -2.20
CA ALA A 178 -9.38 2.41 -1.93
C ALA A 178 -8.52 3.67 -2.19
N VAL A 179 -7.28 3.70 -1.70
CA VAL A 179 -6.37 4.83 -1.94
C VAL A 179 -6.02 4.94 -3.43
N LYS A 180 -5.67 3.83 -4.09
CA LYS A 180 -5.35 3.79 -5.52
C LYS A 180 -6.47 4.40 -6.37
N ARG A 181 -7.73 4.11 -6.05
CA ARG A 181 -8.88 4.52 -6.86
C ARG A 181 -9.43 5.91 -6.52
N TYR A 182 -9.46 6.28 -5.24
CA TYR A 182 -10.21 7.46 -4.79
C TYR A 182 -9.32 8.59 -4.24
N VAL A 183 -8.02 8.36 -4.10
CA VAL A 183 -7.07 9.39 -3.69
C VAL A 183 -6.20 9.75 -4.89
N GLN A 184 -5.79 11.02 -4.98
CA GLN A 184 -4.80 11.41 -5.97
C GLN A 184 -3.44 10.80 -5.63
N VAL A 185 -3.01 9.85 -6.45
CA VAL A 185 -1.74 9.13 -6.31
C VAL A 185 -0.76 9.59 -7.40
N GLU A 186 0.52 9.65 -7.06
CA GLU A 186 1.57 9.88 -8.05
C GLU A 186 2.18 8.53 -8.45
N THR A 187 2.25 8.27 -9.74
CA THR A 187 2.78 7.00 -10.25
C THR A 187 3.97 7.26 -11.16
N THR A 188 4.97 6.39 -11.08
CA THR A 188 6.11 6.38 -12.00
C THR A 188 6.32 4.98 -12.52
N VAL A 189 6.24 4.78 -13.84
CA VAL A 189 6.56 3.49 -14.48
C VAL A 189 8.08 3.34 -14.56
N VAL A 190 8.59 2.23 -14.04
CA VAL A 190 10.02 1.88 -14.03
C VAL A 190 10.26 0.69 -14.95
N PRO A 191 10.93 0.89 -16.11
CA PRO A 191 11.23 -0.19 -17.04
C PRO A 191 12.30 -1.15 -16.48
N PRO A 192 12.33 -2.41 -16.95
CA PRO A 192 13.29 -3.39 -16.50
C PRO A 192 14.73 -3.02 -16.86
N GLY A 193 15.68 -3.35 -15.97
CA GLY A 193 17.12 -3.18 -16.16
C GLY A 193 17.64 -1.74 -16.12
N LYS A 194 16.76 -0.75 -15.96
CA LYS A 194 17.13 0.68 -15.96
C LYS A 194 17.05 1.27 -14.56
N PHE A 195 17.98 2.19 -14.28
CA PHE A 195 17.89 3.06 -13.12
C PHE A 195 16.95 4.24 -13.43
N THR A 196 15.80 4.27 -12.78
CA THR A 196 14.86 5.40 -12.89
C THR A 196 14.95 6.27 -11.65
N ALA A 197 15.12 7.58 -11.85
CA ALA A 197 15.04 8.55 -10.76
C ALA A 197 13.57 8.92 -10.53
N ILE A 198 13.08 8.73 -9.30
CA ILE A 198 11.75 9.17 -8.90
C ILE A 198 11.85 10.65 -8.52
N LYS A 199 11.09 11.52 -9.20
CA LYS A 199 11.04 12.95 -8.89
C LYS A 199 9.93 13.23 -7.87
N GLY A 200 10.29 13.88 -6.77
CA GLY A 200 9.34 14.62 -5.93
C GLY A 200 8.81 13.90 -4.71
N THR A 201 9.62 13.82 -3.65
CA THR A 201 9.09 13.96 -2.30
C THR A 201 9.21 15.43 -1.89
N PRO A 202 8.20 16.07 -1.27
CA PRO A 202 8.27 17.46 -0.80
C PRO A 202 9.24 17.67 0.39
N LEU A 203 10.05 16.67 0.71
CA LEU A 203 11.26 16.81 1.50
C LEU A 203 12.45 16.66 0.55
N GLU A 204 13.09 17.78 0.23
CA GLU A 204 14.37 17.85 -0.50
C GLU A 204 15.56 17.21 0.27
N TYR A 205 15.28 16.32 1.24
CA TYR A 205 16.24 15.72 2.18
C TYR A 205 16.34 14.19 2.10
N ILE A 206 16.03 13.59 0.96
CA ILE A 206 16.36 12.18 0.74
C ILE A 206 17.10 12.08 -0.59
N GLU A 207 18.37 11.69 -0.53
CA GLU A 207 19.21 11.33 -1.66
C GLU A 207 18.39 10.71 -2.78
N LYS A 208 18.57 11.21 -4.01
CA LYS A 208 17.97 10.71 -5.25
C LYS A 208 17.77 9.18 -5.20
N LYS A 209 16.59 8.72 -4.79
CA LYS A 209 16.28 7.28 -4.69
C LYS A 209 16.12 6.76 -6.10
N LYS A 210 17.24 6.41 -6.74
CA LYS A 210 17.23 5.65 -7.98
C LYS A 210 16.64 4.27 -7.68
N VAL A 211 15.69 3.85 -8.50
CA VAL A 211 15.12 2.51 -8.46
C VAL A 211 15.70 1.72 -9.63
N LEU A 212 16.32 0.58 -9.33
CA LEU A 212 16.72 -0.41 -10.32
C LEU A 212 15.70 -1.53 -10.32
N ASN A 213 15.02 -1.73 -11.44
CA ASN A 213 14.04 -2.78 -11.59
C ASN A 213 14.68 -4.04 -12.20
N GLN A 214 14.73 -5.14 -11.45
CA GLN A 214 15.26 -6.44 -11.90
C GLN A 214 14.16 -7.50 -12.02
N THR A 215 12.87 -7.13 -11.99
CA THR A 215 11.73 -8.07 -12.10
C THR A 215 11.64 -8.74 -13.46
N GLY A 216 12.25 -8.15 -14.49
CA GLY A 216 12.15 -8.61 -15.88
C GLY A 216 10.97 -7.99 -16.65
N GLN A 217 10.18 -7.12 -16.02
CA GLN A 217 9.03 -6.44 -16.61
C GLN A 217 8.88 -5.03 -16.02
N GLU A 218 7.95 -4.24 -16.55
CA GLU A 218 7.66 -2.91 -16.01
C GLU A 218 6.99 -2.99 -14.63
N VAL A 219 7.30 -2.04 -13.77
CA VAL A 219 6.73 -1.90 -12.41
C VAL A 219 6.25 -0.48 -12.24
N ILE A 220 5.07 -0.29 -11.66
CA ILE A 220 4.58 1.02 -11.24
C ILE A 220 5.08 1.28 -9.83
N VAL A 221 5.76 2.40 -9.61
CA VAL A 221 6.04 2.88 -8.26
C VAL A 221 4.91 3.79 -7.82
N MET A 222 4.25 3.40 -6.73
CA MET A 222 3.17 4.14 -6.09
C MET A 222 3.77 5.11 -5.06
N ASP A 223 3.63 6.41 -5.31
CA ASP A 223 4.04 7.49 -4.43
C ASP A 223 2.84 8.40 -4.12
N SER A 224 2.94 9.18 -3.05
CA SER A 224 1.89 10.12 -2.69
C SER A 224 2.49 11.40 -2.13
N LYS A 225 2.12 12.52 -2.75
CA LYS A 225 2.27 13.85 -2.16
C LYS A 225 1.08 14.23 -1.28
N TRP A 226 0.07 13.36 -1.15
CA TRP A 226 -1.17 13.68 -0.49
C TRP A 226 -1.08 13.48 1.02
N PHE A 227 -0.71 14.55 1.72
CA PHE A 227 -0.75 14.58 3.18
C PHE A 227 -2.05 15.22 3.64
N ARG A 228 -2.85 14.54 4.47
CA ARG A 228 -4.02 15.19 5.10
C ARG A 228 -3.62 16.35 6.01
N LYS A 229 -2.42 16.28 6.59
CA LYS A 229 -1.80 17.32 7.40
C LYS A 229 -0.38 17.59 6.90
N ILE A 230 -0.11 18.83 6.55
CA ILE A 230 1.25 19.34 6.33
C ILE A 230 1.81 19.66 7.71
N ILE A 231 2.87 18.95 8.08
CA ILE A 231 3.61 19.12 9.32
C ILE A 231 4.96 19.72 8.95
N ASN A 232 5.22 20.94 9.42
CA ASN A 232 6.54 21.53 9.41
C ASN A 232 6.94 21.74 10.86
N ASP A 233 7.92 20.98 11.35
CA ASP A 233 8.43 21.10 12.73
C ASP A 233 9.71 21.94 12.80
N ASN A 234 10.14 22.55 11.69
CA ASN A 234 11.30 23.43 11.68
C ASN A 234 10.93 24.82 12.21
N ASP A 235 11.93 25.48 12.79
CA ASP A 235 11.87 26.90 13.12
C ASP A 235 11.81 27.74 11.84
N ILE A 236 10.74 28.54 11.73
CA ILE A 236 10.53 29.46 10.62
C ILE A 236 10.91 30.85 11.08
N TYR A 237 11.97 31.39 10.49
CA TYR A 237 12.41 32.77 10.74
C TYR A 237 11.52 33.75 9.97
N VAL A 238 10.66 34.45 10.70
CA VAL A 238 9.76 35.47 10.14
C VAL A 238 10.45 36.82 10.22
N ARG A 239 10.68 37.44 9.06
CA ARG A 239 11.21 38.81 8.99
C ARG A 239 10.15 39.80 9.46
N GLY A 240 10.57 40.90 10.10
CA GLY A 240 9.64 41.92 10.57
C GLY A 240 8.83 42.54 9.42
N PHE A 241 7.56 42.85 9.70
CA PHE A 241 6.62 43.33 8.68
C PHE A 241 5.54 44.22 9.28
N PHE A 242 4.95 45.08 8.45
CA PHE A 242 3.79 45.87 8.82
C PHE A 242 2.49 45.09 8.62
N ARG A 243 1.54 45.21 9.55
CA ARG A 243 0.18 44.68 9.38
C ARG A 243 -0.86 45.60 10.00
N MET A 244 -2.08 45.57 9.47
CA MET A 244 -3.23 46.19 10.11
C MET A 244 -3.74 45.31 11.24
N GLN A 245 -3.82 45.85 12.46
CA GLN A 245 -4.32 45.17 13.64
C GLN A 245 -5.62 45.83 14.12
N ASN A 246 -6.61 45.01 14.48
CA ASN A 246 -7.85 45.53 15.06
C ASN A 246 -7.56 46.04 16.49
N LYS A 247 -8.01 47.25 16.79
CA LYS A 247 -7.93 47.91 18.10
C LYS A 247 -9.23 48.65 18.38
N LYS A 248 -9.59 48.84 19.64
CA LYS A 248 -10.72 49.70 20.01
C LYS A 248 -10.24 51.14 20.19
N ASN A 249 -10.95 52.11 19.61
CA ASN A 249 -10.72 53.52 19.89
C ASN A 249 -11.22 53.89 21.31
N GLU A 250 -10.99 55.14 21.72
CA GLU A 250 -11.39 55.65 23.04
C GLU A 250 -12.91 55.61 23.28
N LEU A 251 -13.69 55.53 22.20
CA LEU A 251 -15.16 55.41 22.19
C LEU A 251 -15.64 53.94 22.17
N GLY A 252 -14.71 52.96 22.15
CA GLY A 252 -15.01 51.53 22.18
C GLY A 252 -15.29 50.88 20.82
N GLU A 253 -15.18 51.63 19.72
CA GLU A 253 -15.41 51.15 18.35
C GLU A 253 -14.16 50.47 17.77
N TRP A 254 -14.37 49.44 16.94
CA TRP A 254 -13.28 48.73 16.30
C TRP A 254 -12.70 49.53 15.13
N CYS A 255 -11.43 49.93 15.24
CA CYS A 255 -10.63 50.51 14.16
C CYS A 255 -9.45 49.60 13.81
N LYS A 256 -8.84 49.83 12.64
CA LYS A 256 -7.61 49.14 12.22
C LYS A 256 -6.44 50.11 12.32
N GLU A 257 -5.44 49.76 13.11
CA GLU A 257 -4.19 50.52 13.25
C GLU A 257 -3.07 49.77 12.54
N LEU A 258 -2.20 50.50 11.83
CA LEU A 258 -1.00 49.92 11.23
C LEU A 258 0.04 49.71 12.32
N ILE A 259 0.47 48.47 12.54
CA ILE A 259 1.52 48.12 13.48
C ILE A 259 2.70 47.50 12.75
N PHE A 260 3.90 47.65 13.32
CA PHE A 260 5.06 46.86 12.93
C PHE A 260 5.19 45.65 13.85
N VAL A 261 5.40 44.47 13.27
CA VAL A 261 5.69 43.24 13.99
C VAL A 261 7.17 42.96 13.83
N ASP A 262 7.90 42.89 14.95
CA ASP A 262 9.33 42.56 14.95
C ASP A 262 9.60 41.16 14.39
N SER A 263 10.83 40.91 13.95
CA SER A 263 11.23 39.58 13.52
C SER A 263 11.15 38.58 14.67
N PHE A 264 10.58 37.40 14.43
CA PHE A 264 10.45 36.35 15.43
C PHE A 264 10.61 34.96 14.81
N VAL A 265 10.87 33.99 15.67
CA VAL A 265 10.92 32.57 15.29
C VAL A 265 9.55 31.98 15.56
N ARG A 266 8.96 31.38 14.53
CA ARG A 266 7.73 30.59 14.67
C ARG A 266 8.10 29.11 14.69
N HIS A 267 7.72 28.41 15.75
CA HIS A 267 7.86 26.96 15.84
C HIS A 267 6.84 26.28 14.94
N GLY A 268 7.25 25.96 13.72
CA GLY A 268 6.51 25.10 12.82
C GLY A 268 5.05 25.48 12.54
N TYR A 269 4.34 24.55 11.91
CA TYR A 269 2.88 24.52 11.87
C TYR A 269 2.38 23.14 11.46
N HIS A 270 1.24 22.76 12.03
CA HIS A 270 0.45 21.64 11.56
C HIS A 270 -0.81 22.23 10.91
N ARG A 271 -0.97 22.06 9.59
CA ARG A 271 -2.18 22.50 8.88
C ARG A 271 -2.78 21.36 8.10
N ASN A 272 -4.11 21.31 8.00
CA ASN A 272 -4.75 20.39 7.07
C ASN A 272 -4.36 20.80 5.64
N ALA A 273 -4.07 19.82 4.78
CA ALA A 273 -3.93 20.12 3.36
C ALA A 273 -5.28 20.60 2.84
N LYS A 274 -5.26 21.72 2.14
CA LYS A 274 -6.42 22.20 1.40
C LYS A 274 -6.39 21.50 0.05
N ILE A 275 -7.54 21.03 -0.40
CA ILE A 275 -7.73 20.66 -1.80
C ILE A 275 -7.62 21.98 -2.57
N GLU A 276 -6.63 22.07 -3.45
CA GLU A 276 -6.54 23.21 -4.37
C GLU A 276 -7.65 23.05 -5.39
N ASP A 277 -8.59 24.00 -5.42
CA ASP A 277 -9.52 24.11 -6.53
C ASP A 277 -8.68 24.36 -7.78
N LYS A 278 -8.71 23.42 -8.72
CA LYS A 278 -8.13 23.64 -10.05
C LYS A 278 -8.95 24.74 -10.72
N ILE A 279 -8.36 25.93 -10.84
CA ILE A 279 -8.84 27.00 -11.73
C ILE A 279 -8.51 26.60 -13.17
#